data_AF-A0A931S979-F1
#
_entry.id   AF-A0A931S979-F1
#
_cell.length_a   1.000
_cell.length_b   1.000
_cell.length_c   1.000
_cell.angle_alpha   90.00
_cell.angle_beta   90.00
_cell.angle_gamma   90.00
#
_symmetry.space_group_name_H-M   'P 1'
#
loop_
_entity.id
_entity.type
_entity.pdbx_description
1 polymer ?
#
loop_
_entity_poly.entity_id
_entity_poly.type
_entity_poly.pdbx_seq_one_letter_code
_entity_poly.pdbx_strand_id
1 'polypeptide(L)'
;MPFPTGTSEITEDDVEEVTSRFDELYEKAYGRGSGYREAGKEILTFRVTAVGVLKKPKIQSASMNKGANPDVAVKGTREVYFEERKDFVSTNIYDFERLAPGIIETPVTTIVVNPNDRAMIDEFLNVRILAGA
;
A
#
# COMPACT_ATOMS: atom_id res chain seq x y z
N MET A 1 -3.38 -13.47 -20.84
CA MET A 1 -2.90 -14.47 -19.86
C MET A 1 -1.53 -14.95 -20.29
N PRO A 2 -0.61 -15.24 -19.36
CA PRO A 2 0.74 -15.65 -19.74
C PRO A 2 0.72 -17.12 -20.21
N PHE A 3 1.41 -17.38 -21.32
CA PHE A 3 1.91 -18.70 -21.67
C PHE A 3 2.99 -19.14 -20.68
N PRO A 4 3.37 -20.43 -20.64
CA PRO A 4 4.48 -20.89 -19.82
C PRO A 4 5.74 -20.04 -20.00
N THR A 5 6.47 -19.83 -18.92
CA THR A 5 7.73 -19.08 -18.97
C THR A 5 8.84 -19.92 -19.57
N GLY A 6 9.68 -19.31 -20.40
CA GLY A 6 10.86 -19.97 -20.98
C GLY A 6 10.97 -19.71 -22.46
N THR A 7 11.74 -20.56 -23.14
CA THR A 7 11.98 -20.53 -24.58
C THR A 7 11.51 -21.80 -25.28
N SER A 8 10.78 -22.66 -24.57
CA SER A 8 10.19 -23.88 -25.15
C SER A 8 9.12 -23.50 -26.18
N GLU A 9 8.89 -24.38 -27.15
CA GLU A 9 7.79 -24.23 -28.08
C GLU A 9 6.45 -24.33 -27.32
N ILE A 10 5.48 -23.52 -27.76
CA ILE A 10 4.13 -23.52 -27.22
C ILE A 10 3.39 -24.75 -27.77
N THR A 11 2.81 -25.53 -26.88
CA THR A 11 2.04 -26.74 -27.20
C THR A 11 0.53 -26.47 -27.24
N GLU A 12 -0.26 -27.44 -27.74
CA GLU A 12 -1.72 -27.34 -27.72
C GLU A 12 -2.26 -27.27 -26.28
N ASP A 13 -1.67 -28.03 -25.35
CA ASP A 13 -2.02 -28.01 -23.93
C ASP A 13 -1.82 -26.60 -23.32
N ASP A 14 -0.75 -25.90 -23.71
CA ASP A 14 -0.49 -24.53 -23.26
C ASP A 14 -1.56 -23.55 -23.75
N VAL A 15 -2.03 -23.73 -24.99
CA VAL A 15 -3.11 -22.93 -25.57
C VAL A 15 -4.42 -23.19 -24.84
N GLU A 16 -4.74 -24.45 -24.54
CA GLU A 16 -5.93 -24.82 -23.78
C GLU A 16 -5.90 -24.22 -22.36
N GLU A 17 -4.74 -24.28 -21.69
CA GLU A 17 -4.57 -23.73 -20.36
C GLU A 17 -4.76 -22.19 -20.34
N VAL A 18 -4.10 -21.48 -21.26
CA VAL A 18 -4.23 -20.02 -21.42
C VAL A 18 -5.67 -19.61 -21.71
N THR A 19 -6.33 -20.40 -22.54
CA THR A 19 -7.72 -20.22 -22.96
C THR A 19 -8.70 -20.42 -21.79
N SER A 20 -8.53 -21.47 -21.01
CA SER A 20 -9.36 -21.75 -19.83
C SER A 20 -9.21 -20.64 -18.78
N ARG A 21 -7.97 -20.22 -18.50
CA ARG A 21 -7.69 -19.08 -17.59
C ARG A 21 -8.29 -17.77 -18.08
N PHE A 22 -8.32 -17.54 -19.39
CA PHE A 22 -8.98 -16.37 -19.96
C PHE A 22 -10.48 -16.38 -19.64
N ASP A 23 -11.17 -17.51 -19.84
CA ASP A 23 -12.60 -17.62 -19.57
C ASP A 23 -12.93 -17.35 -18.10
N GLU A 24 -12.17 -17.95 -17.18
CA GLU A 24 -12.34 -17.75 -15.74
C GLU A 24 -12.19 -16.28 -15.33
N LEU A 25 -11.16 -15.61 -15.86
CA LEU A 25 -10.88 -14.22 -15.54
C LEU A 25 -11.86 -13.26 -16.21
N TYR A 26 -12.34 -13.61 -17.41
CA TYR A 26 -13.36 -12.85 -18.12
C TYR A 26 -14.69 -12.91 -17.36
N GLU A 27 -15.13 -14.10 -16.94
CA GLU A 27 -16.34 -14.24 -16.12
C GLU A 27 -16.22 -13.56 -14.76
N LYS A 28 -15.04 -13.58 -14.14
CA LYS A 28 -14.80 -12.85 -12.88
C LYS A 28 -14.92 -11.33 -13.07
N ALA A 29 -14.47 -10.82 -14.21
CA ALA A 29 -14.50 -9.39 -14.50
C ALA A 29 -15.89 -8.90 -14.96
N TYR A 30 -16.61 -9.70 -15.75
CA TYR A 30 -17.83 -9.28 -16.46
C TYR A 30 -19.09 -10.07 -16.09
N GLY A 31 -19.00 -11.02 -15.17
CA GLY A 31 -20.11 -11.82 -14.69
C GLY A 31 -20.17 -13.22 -15.29
N ARG A 32 -20.79 -14.15 -14.57
CA ARG A 32 -20.91 -15.56 -14.95
C ARG A 32 -21.61 -15.71 -16.30
N GLY A 33 -21.06 -16.53 -17.19
CA GLY A 33 -21.61 -16.78 -18.53
C GLY A 33 -21.23 -15.75 -19.60
N SER A 34 -20.48 -14.70 -19.25
CA SER A 34 -20.03 -13.67 -20.20
C SER A 34 -18.88 -14.14 -21.13
N GLY A 35 -18.18 -15.22 -20.79
CA GLY A 35 -17.02 -15.71 -21.56
C GLY A 35 -17.35 -16.36 -22.91
N TYR A 36 -18.62 -16.71 -23.15
CA TYR A 36 -19.16 -17.28 -24.40
C TYR A 36 -18.19 -18.17 -25.20
N ARG A 37 -17.78 -19.30 -24.60
CA ARG A 37 -16.73 -20.20 -25.11
C ARG A 37 -16.95 -20.73 -26.54
N GLU A 38 -18.21 -20.87 -26.95
CA GLU A 38 -18.62 -21.44 -28.24
C GLU A 38 -18.30 -20.52 -29.42
N ALA A 39 -18.10 -19.22 -29.20
CA ALA A 39 -17.76 -18.26 -30.26
C ALA A 39 -16.33 -18.38 -30.79
N GLY A 40 -15.52 -19.26 -30.20
CA GLY A 40 -14.08 -19.30 -30.43
C GLY A 40 -13.38 -18.11 -29.75
N LYS A 41 -12.05 -18.06 -29.90
CA LYS A 41 -11.22 -17.04 -29.27
C LYS A 41 -10.19 -16.53 -30.26
N GLU A 42 -9.91 -15.23 -30.17
CA GLU A 42 -8.92 -14.56 -31.01
C GLU A 42 -7.87 -13.89 -30.12
N ILE A 43 -6.59 -14.10 -30.43
CA ILE A 43 -5.48 -13.42 -29.75
C ILE A 43 -5.10 -12.20 -30.56
N LEU A 44 -5.47 -11.03 -30.07
CA LEU A 44 -5.20 -9.75 -30.74
C LEU A 44 -3.78 -9.23 -30.50
N THR A 45 -3.15 -9.58 -29.37
CA THR A 45 -1.86 -9.00 -28.98
C THR A 45 -1.04 -9.96 -28.13
N PHE A 46 0.23 -10.09 -28.48
CA PHE A 46 1.24 -10.74 -27.66
C PHE A 46 2.07 -9.70 -26.92
N ARG A 47 2.30 -9.91 -25.62
CA ARG A 47 3.16 -9.06 -24.79
C ARG A 47 4.20 -9.93 -24.08
N VAL A 48 5.45 -9.49 -24.14
CA VAL A 48 6.56 -10.12 -23.42
C VAL A 48 6.91 -9.27 -22.20
N THR A 49 7.01 -9.92 -21.04
CA THR A 49 7.48 -9.29 -19.80
C THR A 49 8.82 -9.93 -19.42
N ALA A 50 9.88 -9.13 -19.38
CA ALA A 50 11.19 -9.57 -18.89
C ALA A 50 11.41 -9.04 -17.47
N VAL A 51 11.88 -9.90 -16.55
CA VAL A 51 12.14 -9.55 -15.16
C VAL A 51 13.63 -9.74 -14.85
N GLY A 52 14.33 -8.63 -14.57
CA GLY A 52 15.70 -8.64 -14.08
C GLY A 52 15.73 -8.65 -12.55
N VAL A 53 16.52 -9.54 -11.94
CA VAL A 53 16.73 -9.53 -10.49
C VAL A 53 17.78 -8.48 -10.15
N LEU A 54 17.34 -7.39 -9.53
CA LEU A 54 18.22 -6.36 -8.99
C LEU A 54 18.40 -6.55 -7.48
N LYS A 55 19.53 -6.08 -6.95
CA LYS A 55 19.74 -5.98 -5.51
C LYS A 55 18.73 -4.98 -4.94
N LYS A 56 17.66 -5.48 -4.33
CA LYS A 56 16.67 -4.65 -3.64
C LYS A 56 17.25 -4.12 -2.32
N PRO A 57 16.93 -2.90 -1.90
CA PRO A 57 17.25 -2.43 -0.56
C PRO A 57 16.60 -3.36 0.46
N LYS A 58 17.32 -3.67 1.53
CA LYS A 58 16.77 -4.43 2.66
C LYS A 58 15.98 -3.45 3.52
N ILE A 59 14.68 -3.68 3.65
CA ILE A 59 13.86 -2.98 4.65
C ILE A 59 14.31 -3.49 6.02
N GLN A 60 14.79 -2.59 6.87
CA GLN A 60 15.23 -2.91 8.22
C GLN A 60 14.12 -2.56 9.21
N SER A 61 13.87 -3.45 10.17
CA SER A 61 13.04 -3.13 11.32
C SER A 61 13.88 -2.45 12.41
N ALA A 62 13.34 -1.40 13.00
CA ALA A 62 13.87 -0.75 14.18
C ALA A 62 13.45 -1.51 15.44
N SER A 63 14.29 -1.45 16.48
CA SER A 63 13.90 -1.93 17.81
C SER A 63 12.89 -0.95 18.41
N MET A 64 11.73 -1.48 18.78
CA MET A 64 10.61 -0.70 19.29
C MET A 64 10.70 -0.53 20.81
N ASN A 65 10.78 0.72 21.29
CA ASN A 65 10.61 1.04 22.70
C ASN A 65 9.13 1.22 23.01
N LYS A 66 8.43 0.10 23.25
CA LYS A 66 7.01 0.11 23.63
C LYS A 66 6.83 0.94 24.91
N GLY A 67 6.00 1.98 24.86
CA GLY A 67 5.73 2.86 26.01
C GLY A 67 6.72 4.01 26.18
N ALA A 68 7.54 4.33 25.17
CA ALA A 68 8.32 5.56 25.16
C ALA A 68 7.39 6.79 25.27
N ASN A 69 7.76 7.75 26.12
CA ASN A 69 6.99 8.98 26.28
C ASN A 69 7.14 9.85 25.01
N PRO A 70 6.06 10.16 24.27
CA PRO A 70 6.13 11.01 23.08
C PRO A 70 6.51 12.46 23.39
N ASP A 71 6.36 12.92 24.64
CA ASP A 71 6.68 14.29 25.04
C ASP A 71 8.14 14.66 24.80
N VAL A 72 9.06 13.68 24.81
CA VAL A 72 10.48 13.90 24.52
C VAL A 72 10.73 14.38 23.10
N ALA A 73 9.74 14.26 22.22
CA ALA A 73 9.81 14.69 20.83
C ALA A 73 9.04 15.98 20.54
N VAL A 74 8.33 16.56 21.53
CA VAL A 74 7.66 17.85 21.33
C VAL A 74 8.70 18.92 21.05
N LYS A 75 8.57 19.59 19.89
CA LYS A 75 9.42 20.71 19.47
C LYS A 75 8.73 22.06 19.58
N GLY A 76 7.43 22.08 19.87
CA GLY A 76 6.66 23.30 20.11
C GLY A 76 5.16 23.04 20.08
N THR A 77 4.39 24.12 20.18
CA THR A 77 2.94 24.12 20.04
C THR A 77 2.51 25.15 19.00
N ARG A 78 1.43 24.88 18.27
CA ARG A 78 0.77 25.84 17.39
C ARG A 78 -0.74 25.76 17.56
N GLU A 79 -1.41 26.90 17.42
CA GLU A 79 -2.85 26.95 17.27
C GLU A 79 -3.23 26.41 15.90
N VAL A 80 -4.01 25.32 15.88
CA VAL A 80 -4.48 24.66 14.65
C VAL A 80 -6.00 24.61 14.70
N TYR A 81 -6.65 25.08 13.65
CA TYR A 81 -8.10 25.01 13.54
C TYR A 81 -8.53 23.59 13.16
N PHE A 82 -9.40 22.99 13.97
CA PHE A 82 -10.01 21.69 13.65
C PHE A 82 -11.51 21.84 13.42
N GLU A 83 -11.98 21.39 12.26
CA GLU A 83 -13.40 21.49 11.88
C GLU A 83 -14.32 20.76 12.87
N GLU A 84 -13.91 19.58 13.35
CA GLU A 84 -14.65 18.80 14.37
C GLU A 84 -14.86 19.57 15.67
N ARG A 85 -13.96 20.50 15.99
CA ARG A 85 -14.02 21.33 17.20
C ARG A 85 -14.58 22.72 16.91
N LYS A 86 -14.69 23.10 15.63
CA LYS A 86 -15.07 24.44 15.15
C LYS A 86 -14.28 25.56 15.83
N ASP A 87 -13.02 25.28 16.17
CA ASP A 87 -12.18 26.19 16.94
C ASP A 87 -10.68 25.90 16.71
N PHE A 88 -9.84 26.85 17.10
CA PHE A 88 -8.40 26.65 17.23
C PHE A 88 -8.08 25.88 18.50
N VAL A 89 -7.20 24.89 18.36
CA VAL A 89 -6.72 24.06 19.46
C VAL A 89 -5.20 24.17 19.52
N SER A 90 -4.68 24.43 20.71
CA SER A 90 -3.24 24.37 20.97
C SER A 90 -2.74 22.96 20.79
N THR A 91 -1.96 22.75 19.73
CA THR A 91 -1.59 21.41 19.25
C THR A 91 -0.10 21.23 19.37
N ASN A 92 0.31 20.15 20.04
CA ASN A 92 1.70 19.74 20.13
C ASN A 92 2.24 19.38 18.73
N ILE A 93 3.44 19.87 18.44
CA ILE A 93 4.19 19.54 17.24
C ILE A 93 5.36 18.71 17.67
N TYR A 94 5.49 17.55 17.07
CA TYR A 94 6.53 16.61 17.39
C TYR A 94 7.58 16.56 16.26
N ASP A 95 8.83 16.42 16.65
CA ASP A 95 9.96 16.16 15.78
C ASP A 95 10.03 14.66 15.46
N PHE A 96 9.87 14.33 14.17
CA PHE A 96 9.91 12.96 13.69
C PHE A 96 11.16 12.19 14.11
N GLU A 97 12.33 12.82 14.06
CA GLU A 97 13.60 12.13 14.35
C GLU A 97 13.74 11.78 15.83
N ARG A 98 13.02 12.50 16.70
CA ARG A 98 13.01 12.30 18.16
C ARG A 98 11.85 11.43 18.63
N LEU A 99 10.85 11.23 17.77
CA LEU A 99 9.76 10.31 18.05
C LEU A 99 10.28 8.88 18.00
N ALA A 100 10.40 8.28 19.19
CA ALA A 100 9.95 6.90 19.29
C ALA A 100 8.46 6.88 18.88
N PRO A 101 8.00 5.82 18.21
CA PRO A 101 6.71 5.75 17.57
C PRO A 101 5.51 6.63 18.00
N GLY A 102 5.21 7.73 17.30
CA GLY A 102 4.03 8.62 17.46
C GLY A 102 3.92 9.73 16.38
N ILE A 103 2.89 10.61 16.43
CA ILE A 103 2.39 11.62 15.44
C ILE A 103 3.40 12.71 15.00
N ILE A 104 3.44 13.13 13.72
CA ILE A 104 4.71 13.43 13.01
C ILE A 104 4.73 14.74 12.20
N GLU A 105 5.81 15.51 12.35
CA GLU A 105 6.23 16.51 11.36
C GLU A 105 7.67 16.22 10.88
N THR A 106 7.87 16.10 9.57
CA THR A 106 9.16 15.90 8.92
C THR A 106 9.55 17.14 8.09
N PRO A 107 10.82 17.34 7.73
CA PRO A 107 11.24 18.44 6.85
C PRO A 107 10.60 18.43 5.46
N VAL A 108 10.06 17.29 5.00
CA VAL A 108 9.49 17.09 3.66
C VAL A 108 7.98 16.82 3.65
N THR A 109 7.37 16.59 4.81
CA THR A 109 5.93 16.32 4.97
C THR A 109 5.45 16.57 6.41
N THR A 110 4.21 17.03 6.58
CA THR A 110 3.54 17.20 7.88
C THR A 110 2.35 16.25 7.96
N ILE A 111 2.21 15.51 9.07
CA ILE A 111 1.09 14.60 9.31
C ILE A 111 0.23 15.17 10.43
N VAL A 112 -1.00 15.55 10.09
CA VAL A 112 -2.00 16.01 11.06
C VAL A 112 -2.75 14.80 11.59
N VAL A 113 -2.94 14.75 12.90
CA VAL A 113 -3.76 13.72 13.56
C VAL A 113 -4.84 14.44 14.34
N ASN A 114 -6.08 14.12 13.98
CA ASN A 114 -7.24 14.85 14.47
C ASN A 114 -7.46 14.56 15.96
N PRO A 115 -8.21 15.41 16.68
CA PRO A 115 -8.40 15.30 18.13
C PRO A 115 -8.90 13.93 18.62
N ASN A 116 -9.64 13.19 17.78
CA ASN A 116 -10.18 11.87 18.12
C ASN A 116 -9.34 10.70 17.57
N ASP A 117 -8.36 10.99 16.72
CA ASP A 117 -7.50 10.00 16.12
C ASP A 117 -6.35 9.65 17.06
N ARG A 118 -5.75 8.48 16.81
CA ARG A 118 -4.49 8.08 17.45
C ARG A 118 -3.49 7.73 16.37
N ALA A 119 -2.22 8.06 16.57
CA ALA A 119 -1.18 7.50 15.73
C ALA A 119 -0.05 6.87 16.52
N MET A 120 0.57 5.89 15.87
CA MET A 120 1.79 5.22 16.31
C MET A 120 2.70 5.06 15.10
N ILE A 121 4.00 4.90 15.34
CA ILE A 121 4.93 4.40 14.31
C ILE A 121 5.05 2.87 14.47
N ASP A 122 5.28 2.13 13.40
CA ASP A 122 5.63 0.72 13.48
C ASP A 122 7.16 0.50 13.42
N GLU A 123 7.59 -0.76 13.51
CA GLU A 123 9.02 -1.09 13.41
C GLU A 123 9.65 -0.73 12.06
N PHE A 124 8.87 -0.41 11.03
CA PHE A 124 9.37 -0.03 9.71
C PHE A 124 9.33 1.49 9.49
N LEU A 125 9.11 2.25 10.56
CA LEU A 125 8.99 3.71 10.54
C LEU A 125 7.75 4.21 9.77
N ASN A 126 6.75 3.36 9.52
CA ASN A 126 5.48 3.80 8.96
C ASN A 126 4.60 4.41 10.05
N VAL A 127 3.77 5.35 9.64
CA VAL A 127 2.82 6.06 10.50
C VAL A 127 1.46 5.41 10.38
N ARG A 128 0.96 4.84 11.47
CA ARG A 128 -0.34 4.20 11.52
C ARG A 128 -1.32 5.08 12.27
N ILE A 129 -2.26 5.67 11.54
CA ILE A 129 -3.35 6.46 12.12
C ILE A 129 -4.55 5.53 12.30
N LEU A 130 -5.04 5.45 13.53
CA LEU A 130 -6.32 4.85 13.88
C LEU A 130 -7.32 5.99 13.98
N ALA A 131 -8.23 6.05 13.02
CA ALA A 131 -9.29 7.04 13.03
C ALA A 131 -10.19 6.82 14.24
N GLY A 132 -10.44 7.89 15.00
CA GLY A 132 -11.51 7.90 16.00
C GLY A 132 -12.87 7.85 15.30
N ALA A 133 -13.82 7.10 15.87
CA ALA A 133 -15.21 7.17 15.45
C ALA A 133 -15.87 8.46 15.98
#